data_AF-A0A2D8ACM0-F1
#
_entry.id   AF-A0A2D8ACM0-F1
#
_cell.length_a   1.000
_cell.length_b   1.000
_cell.length_c   1.000
_cell.angle_alpha   90.00
_cell.angle_beta   90.00
_cell.angle_gamma   90.00
#
_symmetry.space_group_name_H-M   'P 1'
#
loop_
_entity.id
_entity.type
_entity.pdbx_description
1 polymer ?
#
loop_
_entity_poly.entity_id
_entity_poly.type
_entity_poly.pdbx_seq_one_letter_code
_entity_poly.pdbx_strand_id
1 'polypeptide(L)'
;MELKELDQYTEQLLALLPVGAAWDRNSPGLRGLMTGLAEELVRIDARGSDLLAESLPGSVVETLERWEADYGLPEDYVMTDQTAEQRLASLKQKYLRYGSQSREFLLSLVTAFGVQAVIEEYKPRNFGDDFGGYYYGTEYAFVVHFLIGMDGVEDKEAVQFLIENMISDVIHAHKIPLFSFSGVPVYATATLTDSAETGTLSDWYYVGGGELFADDSEAFDGNYSITTINETLAIATRDIDLTELAGINFAFINGGSALGNLSWLSKGQTDGMTMGLWQYDDSGVLLDSVMDDISHSAGWISRHLSVALKPGVKRVSLVIYGEWGSADSAPKAWLDMVGFEVAMNTGTVADPVPSKYPVTLPIENHDAEGDLNAWTVTAGSVRHDHTWGAKFGNDYFYPENNAYSEMHQDLLLPDYVIPDVDANQLNIQTGYWNSSASDAYDKSGVRLFFLDANGTEISSATGAYRNGNWFGNEWRDTHQLPAGTRTVRYQVRFDRDRGTSNDAYTDMLRATLFHR
;
A
#
# COMPACT_ATOMS: atom_id res chain seq x y z
N MET A 1 -6.40 -32.27 -2.01
CA MET A 1 -6.81 -33.49 -2.74
C MET A 1 -6.61 -34.65 -1.78
N GLU A 2 -7.60 -35.51 -1.59
CA GLU A 2 -7.47 -36.65 -0.67
C GLU A 2 -6.64 -37.73 -1.37
N LEU A 3 -5.51 -38.12 -0.75
CA LEU A 3 -4.64 -39.17 -1.29
C LEU A 3 -5.32 -40.53 -1.16
N LYS A 4 -5.24 -41.36 -2.19
CA LYS A 4 -5.78 -42.71 -2.15
C LYS A 4 -4.85 -43.67 -1.42
N GLU A 5 -5.43 -44.50 -0.57
CA GLU A 5 -4.73 -45.53 0.20
C GLU A 5 -4.38 -46.76 -0.64
N LEU A 6 -3.38 -47.53 -0.20
CA LEU A 6 -2.87 -48.71 -0.92
C LEU A 6 -3.96 -49.73 -1.26
N ASP A 7 -4.88 -49.99 -0.33
CA ASP A 7 -5.99 -50.92 -0.56
C ASP A 7 -6.95 -50.38 -1.62
N GLN A 8 -7.20 -49.06 -1.66
CA GLN A 8 -8.07 -48.46 -2.66
C GLN A 8 -7.50 -48.59 -4.08
N TYR A 9 -6.18 -48.44 -4.23
CA TYR A 9 -5.49 -48.70 -5.50
C TYR A 9 -5.47 -50.20 -5.86
N THR A 10 -5.26 -51.07 -4.87
CA THR A 10 -5.32 -52.53 -5.07
C THR A 10 -6.69 -52.97 -5.61
N GLU A 11 -7.77 -52.48 -5.00
CA GLU A 11 -9.13 -52.81 -5.43
C GLU A 11 -9.46 -52.21 -6.82
N GLN A 12 -8.97 -51.01 -7.13
CA GLN A 12 -9.11 -50.43 -8.48
C GLN A 12 -8.40 -51.26 -9.55
N LEU A 13 -7.17 -51.72 -9.28
CA LEU A 13 -6.44 -52.59 -10.20
C LEU A 13 -7.13 -53.94 -10.40
N LEU A 14 -7.65 -54.55 -9.33
CA LEU A 14 -8.44 -55.78 -9.40
C LEU A 14 -9.76 -55.59 -10.19
N ALA A 15 -10.39 -54.42 -10.08
CA ALA A 15 -11.60 -54.09 -10.82
C ALA A 15 -11.36 -53.93 -12.33
N LEU A 16 -10.17 -53.47 -12.74
CA LEU A 16 -9.78 -53.31 -14.14
C LEU A 16 -9.43 -54.63 -14.85
N LEU A 17 -9.29 -55.73 -14.10
CA LEU A 17 -9.07 -57.05 -14.70
C LEU A 17 -10.30 -57.55 -15.47
N PRO A 18 -10.12 -58.26 -16.59
CA PRO A 18 -11.21 -58.88 -17.32
C PRO A 18 -12.02 -59.84 -16.45
N VAL A 19 -13.30 -60.02 -16.78
CA VAL A 19 -14.16 -61.01 -16.11
C VAL A 19 -13.87 -62.44 -16.60
N GLY A 20 -13.84 -63.42 -15.70
CA GLY A 20 -13.72 -64.84 -16.05
C GLY A 20 -12.83 -65.65 -15.08
N ALA A 21 -12.86 -66.98 -15.22
CA ALA A 21 -12.18 -67.91 -14.29
C ALA A 21 -10.65 -67.77 -14.25
N ALA A 22 -10.05 -67.14 -15.28
CA ALA A 22 -8.61 -66.85 -15.31
C ALA A 22 -8.20 -65.70 -14.37
N TRP A 23 -9.16 -64.88 -13.90
CA TRP A 23 -8.93 -63.67 -13.11
C TRP A 23 -9.65 -63.74 -11.77
N ASP A 24 -9.35 -64.78 -10.99
CA ASP A 24 -9.88 -64.92 -9.63
C ASP A 24 -9.32 -63.83 -8.71
N ARG A 25 -10.13 -62.80 -8.44
CA ARG A 25 -9.79 -61.65 -7.61
C ARG A 25 -9.50 -62.02 -6.14
N ASN A 26 -9.92 -63.20 -5.70
CA ASN A 26 -9.63 -63.70 -4.35
C ASN A 26 -8.31 -64.49 -4.27
N SER A 27 -7.64 -64.72 -5.40
CA SER A 27 -6.36 -65.43 -5.43
C SER A 27 -5.27 -64.63 -4.69
N PRO A 28 -4.63 -65.19 -3.65
CA PRO A 28 -3.60 -64.48 -2.89
C PRO A 28 -2.42 -64.02 -3.75
N GLY A 29 -2.04 -64.80 -4.76
CA GLY A 29 -0.93 -64.45 -5.67
C GLY A 29 -1.27 -63.30 -6.61
N LEU A 30 -2.50 -63.28 -7.15
CA LEU A 30 -2.95 -62.20 -8.03
C LEU A 30 -3.16 -60.90 -7.25
N ARG A 31 -3.79 -60.97 -6.07
CA ARG A 31 -3.94 -59.82 -5.18
C ARG A 31 -2.58 -59.28 -4.74
N GLY A 32 -1.65 -60.15 -4.35
CA GLY A 32 -0.28 -59.74 -3.99
C GLY A 32 0.47 -59.02 -5.13
N LEU A 33 0.32 -59.49 -6.38
CA LEU A 33 0.87 -58.81 -7.55
C LEU A 33 0.23 -57.42 -7.75
N MET A 34 -1.10 -57.32 -7.66
CA MET A 34 -1.80 -56.04 -7.81
C MET A 34 -1.44 -55.07 -6.68
N THR A 35 -1.27 -55.54 -5.44
CA THR A 35 -0.80 -54.73 -4.32
C THR A 35 0.62 -54.20 -4.56
N GLY A 36 1.54 -55.04 -5.04
CA GLY A 36 2.89 -54.57 -5.40
C GLY A 36 2.91 -53.51 -6.52
N LEU A 37 1.98 -53.61 -7.49
CA LEU A 37 1.81 -52.55 -8.50
C LEU A 37 1.12 -51.29 -7.93
N ALA A 38 0.22 -51.45 -6.97
CA ALA A 38 -0.48 -50.35 -6.31
C ALA A 38 0.47 -49.46 -5.49
N GLU A 39 1.54 -50.03 -4.91
CA GLU A 39 2.56 -49.27 -4.17
C GLU A 39 3.18 -48.14 -5.02
N GLU A 40 3.45 -48.43 -6.29
CA GLU A 40 3.98 -47.44 -7.23
C GLU A 40 2.96 -46.35 -7.58
N LEU A 41 1.68 -46.71 -7.70
CA LEU A 41 0.62 -45.73 -7.94
C LEU A 41 0.42 -44.80 -6.76
N VAL A 42 0.44 -45.33 -5.53
CA VAL A 42 0.43 -44.52 -4.29
C VAL A 42 1.61 -43.54 -4.30
N ARG A 43 2.82 -44.01 -4.64
CA ARG A 43 4.00 -43.14 -4.69
C ARG A 43 3.87 -42.04 -5.75
N ILE A 44 3.34 -42.36 -6.93
CA ILE A 44 3.13 -41.38 -8.01
C ILE A 44 2.08 -40.34 -7.62
N ASP A 45 0.97 -40.76 -7.00
CA ASP A 45 -0.11 -39.88 -6.56
C ASP A 45 0.38 -38.91 -5.48
N ALA A 46 1.15 -39.41 -4.51
CA ALA A 46 1.83 -38.59 -3.50
C ALA A 46 2.75 -37.53 -4.16
N ARG A 47 3.59 -37.94 -5.11
CA ARG A 47 4.46 -37.01 -5.85
C ARG A 47 3.69 -35.99 -6.68
N GLY A 48 2.52 -36.35 -7.21
CA GLY A 48 1.63 -35.42 -7.90
C GLY A 48 1.05 -34.37 -6.95
N SER A 49 0.67 -34.78 -5.74
CA SER A 49 0.23 -33.87 -4.68
C SER A 49 1.36 -32.96 -4.21
N ASP A 50 2.58 -33.48 -4.04
CA ASP A 50 3.77 -32.68 -3.70
C ASP A 50 4.03 -31.62 -4.77
N LEU A 51 3.98 -32.00 -6.06
CA LEU A 51 4.16 -31.06 -7.16
C LEU A 51 3.11 -29.94 -7.18
N LEU A 52 1.85 -30.25 -6.85
CA LEU A 52 0.80 -29.24 -6.70
C LEU A 52 1.02 -28.34 -5.48
N ALA A 53 1.54 -28.88 -4.38
CA ALA A 53 1.91 -28.06 -3.23
C ALA A 53 3.10 -27.13 -3.56
N GLU A 54 4.00 -27.58 -4.42
CA GLU A 54 5.16 -26.80 -4.89
C GLU A 54 4.85 -25.84 -6.05
N SER A 55 3.64 -25.86 -6.61
CA SER A 55 3.25 -24.91 -7.66
C SER A 55 3.00 -23.50 -7.14
N LEU A 56 2.92 -23.34 -5.81
CA LEU A 56 2.79 -22.05 -5.15
C LEU A 56 4.05 -21.77 -4.30
N PRO A 57 4.63 -20.56 -4.38
CA PRO A 57 5.85 -20.22 -3.64
C PRO A 57 5.65 -20.20 -2.12
N GLY A 58 4.40 -20.31 -1.65
CA GLY A 58 4.05 -20.38 -0.24
C GLY A 58 4.49 -21.67 0.47
N SER A 59 4.74 -22.74 -0.29
CA SER A 59 4.87 -24.12 0.21
C SER A 59 5.98 -24.92 -0.47
N VAL A 60 6.88 -24.25 -1.18
CA VAL A 60 8.00 -24.92 -1.88
C VAL A 60 9.06 -25.42 -0.92
N VAL A 61 9.52 -26.65 -1.17
CA VAL A 61 10.59 -27.29 -0.41
C VAL A 61 11.66 -27.82 -1.36
N GLU A 62 11.30 -28.70 -2.32
CA GLU A 62 12.29 -29.27 -3.24
C GLU A 62 12.68 -28.30 -4.38
N THR A 63 11.76 -27.46 -4.83
CA THR A 63 11.96 -26.53 -5.95
C THR A 63 12.40 -25.12 -5.54
N LEU A 64 12.71 -24.89 -4.26
CA LEU A 64 13.03 -23.56 -3.71
C LEU A 64 14.14 -22.82 -4.50
N GLU A 65 15.24 -23.49 -4.81
CA GLU A 65 16.36 -22.91 -5.56
C GLU A 65 15.96 -22.40 -6.95
N ARG A 66 15.00 -23.08 -7.58
CA ARG A 66 14.53 -22.72 -8.93
C ARG A 66 13.64 -21.48 -8.88
N TRP A 67 12.76 -21.43 -7.89
CA TRP A 67 11.96 -20.25 -7.62
C TRP A 67 12.81 -19.04 -7.23
N GLU A 68 13.86 -19.22 -6.44
CA GLU A 68 14.78 -18.13 -6.12
C GLU A 68 15.49 -17.59 -7.36
N ALA A 69 15.95 -18.46 -8.26
CA ALA A 69 16.56 -18.04 -9.52
C ALA A 69 15.58 -17.24 -10.40
N ASP A 70 14.33 -17.68 -10.51
CA ASP A 70 13.30 -16.99 -11.30
C ASP A 70 12.95 -15.60 -10.73
N TYR A 71 13.12 -15.40 -9.42
CA TYR A 71 12.82 -14.16 -8.69
C TYR A 71 14.06 -13.31 -8.36
N GLY A 72 15.25 -13.70 -8.81
CA GLY A 72 16.50 -12.99 -8.57
C GLY A 72 16.91 -12.96 -7.09
N LEU A 73 16.73 -14.08 -6.39
CA LEU A 73 17.12 -14.28 -5.00
C LEU A 73 18.34 -15.22 -4.89
N PRO A 74 19.17 -15.07 -3.85
CA PRO A 74 19.19 -13.97 -2.89
C PRO A 74 19.59 -12.65 -3.54
N GLU A 75 19.13 -11.52 -2.98
CA GLU A 75 19.45 -10.20 -3.53
C GLU A 75 20.92 -9.85 -3.26
N ASP A 76 21.56 -9.09 -4.17
CA ASP A 76 23.01 -8.83 -4.18
C ASP A 76 23.56 -8.19 -2.88
N TYR A 77 22.70 -7.63 -2.03
CA TYR A 77 23.06 -7.02 -0.75
C TYR A 77 22.91 -7.96 0.46
N VAL A 78 22.46 -9.21 0.27
CA VAL A 78 22.38 -10.21 1.34
C VAL A 78 23.79 -10.73 1.65
N MET A 79 24.40 -10.20 2.71
CA MET A 79 25.81 -10.45 3.10
C MET A 79 26.01 -11.67 4.01
N THR A 80 24.94 -12.38 4.38
CA THR A 80 24.98 -13.49 5.36
C THR A 80 24.20 -14.70 4.89
N ASP A 81 24.66 -15.90 5.25
CA ASP A 81 23.95 -17.16 4.99
C ASP A 81 22.56 -17.17 5.65
N GLN A 82 21.53 -17.51 4.86
CA GLN A 82 20.14 -17.61 5.30
C GLN A 82 19.72 -19.05 5.59
N THR A 83 18.82 -19.27 6.55
CA THR A 83 18.16 -20.57 6.75
C THR A 83 17.14 -20.86 5.64
N ALA A 84 16.69 -22.12 5.51
CA ALA A 84 15.67 -22.50 4.53
C ALA A 84 14.34 -21.75 4.75
N GLU A 85 13.95 -21.52 6.01
CA GLU A 85 12.75 -20.75 6.36
C GLU A 85 12.88 -19.28 5.97
N GLN A 86 14.05 -18.69 6.15
CA GLN A 86 14.33 -17.30 5.76
C GLN A 86 14.29 -17.12 4.25
N ARG A 87 14.88 -18.06 3.50
CA ARG A 87 14.82 -18.13 2.03
C ARG A 87 13.38 -18.22 1.51
N LEU A 88 12.57 -19.11 2.10
CA LEU A 88 11.15 -19.24 1.77
C LEU A 88 10.36 -17.97 2.08
N ALA A 89 10.66 -17.29 3.19
CA ALA A 89 10.03 -16.02 3.55
C ALA A 89 10.39 -14.89 2.56
N SER A 90 11.66 -14.80 2.14
CA SER A 90 12.10 -13.85 1.11
C SER A 90 11.42 -14.11 -0.23
N LEU A 91 11.30 -15.37 -0.65
CA LEU A 91 10.56 -15.75 -1.86
C LEU A 91 9.07 -15.37 -1.75
N LYS A 92 8.41 -15.67 -0.63
CA LYS A 92 7.01 -15.27 -0.36
C LYS A 92 6.84 -13.76 -0.46
N GLN A 93 7.73 -12.99 0.15
CA GLN A 93 7.69 -11.54 0.10
C GLN A 93 7.89 -11.03 -1.34
N LYS A 94 8.86 -11.57 -2.08
CA LYS A 94 9.12 -11.19 -3.48
C LYS A 94 7.93 -11.53 -4.39
N TYR A 95 7.29 -12.68 -4.18
CA TYR A 95 6.08 -13.08 -4.88
C TYR A 95 4.90 -12.16 -4.59
N LEU A 96 4.68 -11.80 -3.32
CA LEU A 96 3.60 -10.90 -2.89
C LEU A 96 3.85 -9.43 -3.28
N ARG A 97 5.12 -9.03 -3.51
CA ARG A 97 5.47 -7.67 -3.97
C ARG A 97 4.88 -7.31 -5.33
N TYR A 98 4.57 -8.29 -6.19
CA TYR A 98 3.85 -8.04 -7.43
C TYR A 98 2.33 -8.11 -7.23
N GLY A 99 1.68 -6.95 -7.10
CA GLY A 99 0.29 -6.80 -7.55
C GLY A 99 -0.77 -6.39 -6.53
N SER A 100 -0.43 -6.03 -5.29
CA SER A 100 -1.40 -5.39 -4.37
C SER A 100 -1.02 -3.95 -4.07
N GLN A 101 -2.03 -3.10 -3.90
CA GLN A 101 -1.92 -1.71 -3.42
C GLN A 101 -2.94 -1.43 -2.31
N SER A 102 -3.48 -2.50 -1.70
CA SER A 102 -4.41 -2.35 -0.58
C SER A 102 -3.67 -1.78 0.63
N ARG A 103 -4.42 -1.10 1.49
CA ARG A 103 -3.89 -0.52 2.73
C ARG A 103 -3.20 -1.58 3.59
N GLU A 104 -3.82 -2.73 3.72
CA GLU A 104 -3.35 -3.86 4.53
C GLU A 104 -2.03 -4.41 3.98
N PHE A 105 -1.91 -4.51 2.66
CA PHE A 105 -0.68 -4.94 2.01
C PHE A 105 0.46 -3.95 2.27
N LEU A 106 0.24 -2.65 2.05
CA LEU A 106 1.25 -1.63 2.28
C LEU A 106 1.67 -1.55 3.76
N LEU A 107 0.73 -1.69 4.69
CA LEU A 107 1.02 -1.78 6.12
C LEU A 107 1.81 -3.05 6.48
N SER A 108 1.50 -4.19 5.86
CA SER A 108 2.21 -5.45 6.11
C SER A 108 3.69 -5.36 5.72
N LEU A 109 4.02 -4.59 4.68
CA LEU A 109 5.41 -4.35 4.28
C LEU A 109 6.16 -3.53 5.33
N VAL A 110 5.56 -2.44 5.81
CA VAL A 110 6.19 -1.55 6.81
C VAL A 110 6.35 -2.25 8.16
N THR A 111 5.30 -2.93 8.62
CA THR A 111 5.30 -3.64 9.92
C THR A 111 6.25 -4.83 9.98
N ALA A 112 6.68 -5.38 8.83
CA ALA A 112 7.69 -6.43 8.77
C ALA A 112 9.05 -6.02 9.35
N PHE A 113 9.35 -4.72 9.46
CA PHE A 113 10.55 -4.20 10.11
C PHE A 113 10.45 -4.13 11.64
N GLY A 114 9.39 -4.67 12.24
CA GLY A 114 9.19 -4.65 13.69
C GLY A 114 8.71 -3.29 14.23
N VAL A 115 8.24 -2.41 13.34
CA VAL A 115 7.70 -1.09 13.65
C VAL A 115 6.17 -1.11 13.59
N GLN A 116 5.52 -0.19 14.31
CA GLN A 116 4.08 0.03 14.18
C GLN A 116 3.83 1.09 13.11
N ALA A 117 2.79 0.94 12.29
CA ALA A 117 2.49 1.91 11.24
C ALA A 117 0.99 2.02 10.97
N VAL A 118 0.55 3.20 10.54
CA VAL A 118 -0.78 3.42 9.94
C VAL A 118 -0.67 4.24 8.66
N ILE A 119 -1.69 4.12 7.81
CA ILE A 119 -1.82 4.89 6.57
C ILE A 119 -2.97 5.89 6.73
N GLU A 120 -2.69 7.17 6.47
CA GLU A 120 -3.68 8.22 6.26
C GLU A 120 -3.86 8.45 4.74
N GLU A 121 -5.12 8.55 4.32
CA GLU A 121 -5.51 8.86 2.94
C GLU A 121 -6.28 10.18 2.90
N TYR A 122 -5.97 11.01 1.90
CA TYR A 122 -6.58 12.33 1.75
C TYR A 122 -7.67 12.31 0.68
N LYS A 123 -8.80 12.97 0.95
CA LYS A 123 -9.88 13.14 -0.02
C LYS A 123 -9.83 14.55 -0.63
N PRO A 124 -9.90 14.68 -1.97
CA PRO A 124 -10.01 15.99 -2.61
C PRO A 124 -11.36 16.61 -2.28
N ARG A 125 -11.39 17.95 -2.19
CA ARG A 125 -12.62 18.71 -1.93
C ARG A 125 -13.52 18.73 -3.17
N ASN A 126 -14.73 18.19 -3.09
CA ASN A 126 -15.74 18.34 -4.14
C ASN A 126 -16.77 19.42 -3.78
N PHE A 127 -17.40 19.98 -4.80
CA PHE A 127 -18.47 20.96 -4.60
C PHE A 127 -19.71 20.25 -4.06
N GLY A 128 -20.05 20.50 -2.79
CA GLY A 128 -21.17 19.85 -2.09
C GLY A 128 -20.79 19.13 -0.79
N ASP A 129 -19.49 18.97 -0.51
CA ASP A 129 -19.01 18.31 0.71
C ASP A 129 -19.11 19.21 1.96
N ASP A 130 -19.29 18.58 3.13
CA ASP A 130 -19.46 19.25 4.43
C ASP A 130 -18.29 20.18 4.81
N PHE A 131 -18.57 21.22 5.59
CA PHE A 131 -17.56 22.18 6.03
C PHE A 131 -16.90 21.70 7.34
N GLY A 132 -15.60 21.37 7.32
CA GLY A 132 -14.82 21.07 8.53
C GLY A 132 -13.98 19.77 8.54
N GLY A 133 -14.04 18.93 7.51
CA GLY A 133 -13.09 17.84 7.30
C GLY A 133 -11.68 18.31 6.92
N TYR A 134 -10.68 17.42 7.06
CA TYR A 134 -9.31 17.64 6.59
C TYR A 134 -9.28 17.56 5.05
N TYR A 135 -9.68 18.66 4.39
CA TYR A 135 -9.69 18.76 2.94
C TYR A 135 -8.36 19.31 2.44
N TYR A 136 -7.74 18.57 1.54
CA TYR A 136 -6.52 18.96 0.85
C TYR A 136 -6.81 19.19 -0.65
N GLY A 137 -5.89 19.85 -1.35
CA GLY A 137 -6.05 20.07 -2.78
C GLY A 137 -6.00 18.75 -3.58
N THR A 138 -6.39 18.79 -4.85
CA THR A 138 -6.43 17.62 -5.74
C THR A 138 -5.11 16.87 -5.84
N GLU A 139 -4.00 17.55 -5.56
CA GLU A 139 -2.65 17.00 -5.49
C GLU A 139 -2.48 15.95 -4.37
N TYR A 140 -3.30 15.97 -3.32
CA TYR A 140 -3.23 15.00 -2.22
C TYR A 140 -4.08 13.74 -2.45
N ALA A 141 -4.92 13.71 -3.49
CA ALA A 141 -5.74 12.53 -3.83
C ALA A 141 -4.90 11.29 -4.19
N PHE A 142 -3.62 11.51 -4.48
CA PHE A 142 -2.64 10.49 -4.85
C PHE A 142 -1.64 10.22 -3.73
N VAL A 143 -1.69 10.96 -2.62
CA VAL A 143 -0.75 10.82 -1.51
C VAL A 143 -1.20 9.68 -0.59
N VAL A 144 -0.26 8.78 -0.29
CA VAL A 144 -0.40 7.74 0.74
C VAL A 144 0.54 8.09 1.87
N HIS A 145 0.01 8.51 3.01
CA HIS A 145 0.83 8.97 4.12
C HIS A 145 1.01 7.86 5.15
N PHE A 146 2.24 7.38 5.29
CA PHE A 146 2.65 6.40 6.28
C PHE A 146 3.10 7.11 7.55
N LEU A 147 2.37 6.89 8.65
CA LEU A 147 2.76 7.30 9.99
C LEU A 147 3.40 6.10 10.68
N ILE A 148 4.69 6.20 11.02
CA ILE A 148 5.51 5.05 11.45
C ILE A 148 6.14 5.32 12.82
N GLY A 149 5.89 4.38 13.72
CA GLY A 149 6.43 4.30 15.07
C GLY A 149 7.85 3.77 15.15
N MET A 150 8.79 4.58 15.63
CA MET A 150 10.20 4.19 15.79
C MET A 150 10.62 3.93 17.24
N ASP A 151 9.66 3.64 18.13
CA ASP A 151 9.95 3.38 19.54
C ASP A 151 10.62 2.01 19.72
N GLY A 152 11.76 1.99 20.42
CA GLY A 152 12.51 0.75 20.67
C GLY A 152 13.38 0.26 19.50
N VAL A 153 13.38 0.96 18.36
CA VAL A 153 14.28 0.66 17.23
C VAL A 153 15.69 1.19 17.56
N GLU A 154 16.69 0.30 17.56
CA GLU A 154 18.08 0.65 17.86
C GLU A 154 18.75 1.47 16.74
N ASP A 155 18.54 1.08 15.47
CA ASP A 155 19.09 1.76 14.29
C ASP A 155 17.98 2.39 13.45
N LYS A 156 17.51 3.56 13.89
CA LYS A 156 16.37 4.25 13.29
C LYS A 156 16.66 4.73 11.87
N GLU A 157 17.89 5.15 11.59
CA GLU A 157 18.30 5.64 10.28
C GLU A 157 18.29 4.50 9.25
N ALA A 158 18.83 3.32 9.60
CA ALA A 158 18.80 2.17 8.71
C ALA A 158 17.36 1.67 8.45
N VAL A 159 16.52 1.60 9.48
CA VAL A 159 15.13 1.12 9.33
C VAL A 159 14.28 2.11 8.53
N GLN A 160 14.42 3.41 8.77
CA GLN A 160 13.79 4.45 7.95
C GLN A 160 14.18 4.30 6.47
N PHE A 161 15.48 4.23 6.19
CA PHE A 161 15.99 4.09 4.83
C PHE A 161 15.42 2.84 4.13
N LEU A 162 15.38 1.70 4.82
CA LEU A 162 14.86 0.45 4.26
C LEU A 162 13.35 0.53 3.95
N ILE A 163 12.56 1.16 4.82
CA ILE A 163 11.12 1.32 4.61
C ILE A 163 10.84 2.26 3.44
N GLU A 164 11.48 3.43 3.41
CA GLU A 164 11.28 4.42 2.35
C GLU A 164 11.60 3.85 0.97
N ASN A 165 12.73 3.15 0.84
CA ASN A 165 13.13 2.54 -0.43
C ASN A 165 12.20 1.39 -0.82
N MET A 166 11.88 0.48 0.11
CA MET A 166 10.98 -0.64 -0.18
C MET A 166 9.60 -0.15 -0.63
N ILE A 167 9.01 0.84 0.04
CA ILE A 167 7.70 1.36 -0.33
C ILE A 167 7.79 2.12 -1.65
N SER A 168 8.84 2.91 -1.89
CA SER A 168 9.04 3.63 -3.15
C SER A 168 9.20 2.69 -4.36
N ASP A 169 9.71 1.47 -4.15
CA ASP A 169 9.84 0.46 -5.19
C ASP A 169 8.53 -0.29 -5.49
N VAL A 170 7.62 -0.38 -4.52
CA VAL A 170 6.40 -1.21 -4.61
C VAL A 170 5.13 -0.37 -4.84
N ILE A 171 5.10 0.87 -4.39
CA ILE A 171 3.94 1.75 -4.56
C ILE A 171 3.80 2.14 -6.04
N HIS A 172 2.56 2.18 -6.54
CA HIS A 172 2.32 2.56 -7.92
C HIS A 172 2.84 3.97 -8.21
N ALA A 173 3.39 4.18 -9.41
CA ALA A 173 3.99 5.45 -9.82
C ALA A 173 3.03 6.67 -9.80
N HIS A 174 1.72 6.45 -9.80
CA HIS A 174 0.71 7.50 -9.67
C HIS A 174 0.30 7.78 -8.21
N LYS A 175 0.93 7.11 -7.24
CA LYS A 175 0.76 7.37 -5.82
C LYS A 175 2.05 7.96 -5.26
N ILE A 176 1.93 8.95 -4.39
CA ILE A 176 3.06 9.65 -3.77
C ILE A 176 3.16 9.14 -2.32
N PRO A 177 4.18 8.33 -1.97
CA PRO A 177 4.37 7.93 -0.59
C PRO A 177 4.91 9.11 0.21
N LEU A 178 4.24 9.46 1.29
CA LEU A 178 4.72 10.41 2.31
C LEU A 178 5.03 9.60 3.57
N PHE A 179 6.11 9.92 4.26
CA PHE A 179 6.48 9.23 5.50
C PHE A 179 6.62 10.23 6.64
N SER A 180 6.05 9.89 7.79
CA SER A 180 6.31 10.55 9.06
C SER A 180 6.80 9.53 10.06
N PHE A 181 8.05 9.71 10.51
CA PHE A 181 8.68 8.88 11.52
C PHE A 181 8.59 9.60 12.87
N SER A 182 7.79 9.07 13.79
CA SER A 182 7.62 9.63 15.14
C SER A 182 7.50 8.51 16.18
N GLY A 183 7.54 8.86 17.47
CA GLY A 183 7.05 7.95 18.52
C GLY A 183 5.55 7.73 18.29
N VAL A 184 5.08 6.49 18.40
CA VAL A 184 3.75 6.07 17.93
C VAL A 184 2.65 6.98 18.50
N PRO A 185 1.64 7.41 17.71
CA PRO A 185 0.35 7.87 18.22
C PRO A 185 -0.29 6.78 19.08
N VAL A 186 -0.40 7.00 20.40
CA VAL A 186 -1.03 6.03 21.31
C VAL A 186 -2.48 5.80 20.89
N TYR A 187 -2.78 4.61 20.38
CA TYR A 187 -4.15 4.11 20.30
C TYR A 187 -4.58 3.71 21.70
N ALA A 188 -5.66 4.31 22.17
CA ALA A 188 -6.48 3.72 23.20
C ALA A 188 -7.64 3.03 22.50
N THR A 189 -7.44 1.74 22.21
CA THR A 189 -8.47 0.95 21.56
C THR A 189 -9.50 0.53 22.60
N ALA A 190 -10.72 1.02 22.44
CA ALA A 190 -11.89 0.45 23.07
C ALA A 190 -12.44 -0.63 22.16
N THR A 191 -11.84 -1.82 22.12
CA THR A 191 -12.43 -2.89 21.31
C THR A 191 -13.77 -3.28 21.93
N LEU A 192 -14.86 -2.79 21.34
CA LEU A 192 -16.21 -3.26 21.63
C LEU A 192 -16.41 -4.58 20.89
N THR A 193 -15.72 -5.62 21.31
CA THR A 193 -16.02 -6.97 20.81
C THR A 193 -17.32 -7.41 21.48
N ASP A 194 -18.43 -7.27 20.76
CA ASP A 194 -19.39 -8.34 20.48
C ASP A 194 -20.65 -7.71 19.87
N SER A 195 -20.75 -7.80 18.54
CA SER A 195 -21.91 -7.48 17.75
C SER A 195 -22.91 -8.63 17.86
N ALA A 196 -24.04 -8.45 18.54
CA ALA A 196 -25.21 -9.35 18.57
C ALA A 196 -25.00 -10.85 18.88
N GLU A 197 -23.79 -11.42 18.93
CA GLU A 197 -23.54 -12.87 18.94
C GLU A 197 -23.95 -13.54 20.25
N THR A 198 -24.08 -12.77 21.33
CA THR A 198 -24.67 -13.27 22.58
C THR A 198 -26.19 -13.45 22.50
N GLY A 199 -26.81 -13.08 21.37
CA GLY A 199 -28.26 -13.07 21.16
C GLY A 199 -29.00 -11.97 21.94
N THR A 200 -28.27 -11.03 22.56
CA THR A 200 -28.84 -9.97 23.41
C THR A 200 -28.21 -8.61 23.12
N LEU A 201 -29.02 -7.55 23.04
CA LEU A 201 -28.57 -6.16 22.85
C LEU A 201 -28.74 -5.32 24.11
N SER A 202 -28.44 -5.88 25.29
CA SER A 202 -28.69 -5.24 26.60
C SER A 202 -27.92 -3.94 26.83
N ASP A 203 -26.84 -3.73 26.08
CA ASP A 203 -25.99 -2.55 26.17
C ASP A 203 -26.46 -1.40 25.26
N TRP A 204 -27.54 -1.61 24.50
CA TRP A 204 -28.14 -0.61 23.63
C TRP A 204 -29.40 0.00 24.29
N TYR A 205 -29.46 1.32 24.32
CA TYR A 205 -30.55 2.12 24.88
C TYR A 205 -31.36 2.78 23.78
N TYR A 206 -32.69 2.63 23.82
CA TYR A 206 -33.60 3.26 22.87
C TYR A 206 -33.81 4.74 23.15
N VAL A 207 -33.68 5.56 22.11
CA VAL A 207 -33.85 7.02 22.19
C VAL A 207 -34.90 7.56 21.20
N GLY A 208 -35.42 6.71 20.30
CA GLY A 208 -36.51 6.99 19.35
C GLY A 208 -37.48 5.80 19.25
N GLY A 209 -38.41 5.82 18.27
CA GLY A 209 -39.34 4.69 18.01
C GLY A 209 -38.63 3.38 17.64
N GLY A 210 -39.37 2.27 17.53
CA GLY A 210 -38.85 0.94 17.16
C GLY A 210 -38.00 0.20 18.22
N GLU A 211 -37.71 -1.08 17.98
CA GLU A 211 -36.85 -1.94 18.82
C GLU A 211 -35.71 -2.57 17.99
N LEU A 212 -34.54 -2.73 18.60
CA LEU A 212 -33.40 -3.49 18.07
C LEU A 212 -33.49 -4.93 18.55
N PHE A 213 -33.08 -5.86 17.70
CA PHE A 213 -32.92 -7.25 18.08
C PHE A 213 -31.75 -7.89 17.35
N ALA A 214 -31.24 -8.96 17.96
CA ALA A 214 -30.29 -9.85 17.34
C ALA A 214 -31.07 -10.81 16.42
N ASP A 215 -30.76 -10.80 15.13
CA ASP A 215 -31.42 -11.60 14.10
C ASP A 215 -30.49 -12.69 13.58
N ASP A 216 -31.01 -13.92 13.52
CA ASP A 216 -30.29 -15.10 13.05
C ASP A 216 -30.58 -15.45 11.59
N SER A 217 -31.38 -14.62 10.89
CA SER A 217 -31.74 -14.87 9.50
C SER A 217 -30.64 -14.43 8.52
N GLU A 218 -29.87 -13.41 8.87
CA GLU A 218 -28.80 -12.83 8.08
C GLU A 218 -27.66 -12.36 9.00
N ALA A 219 -26.46 -12.92 8.85
CA ALA A 219 -25.25 -12.49 9.54
C ALA A 219 -24.06 -12.54 8.57
N PHE A 220 -23.07 -11.67 8.75
CA PHE A 220 -21.84 -11.71 7.98
C PHE A 220 -20.79 -12.58 8.68
N ASP A 221 -20.59 -12.35 9.98
CA ASP A 221 -19.74 -13.16 10.85
C ASP A 221 -20.58 -13.69 12.02
N GLY A 222 -20.33 -14.92 12.45
CA GLY A 222 -21.13 -15.55 13.51
C GLY A 222 -22.57 -15.93 13.12
N ASN A 223 -23.47 -15.91 14.11
CA ASN A 223 -24.85 -16.38 14.01
C ASN A 223 -25.89 -15.26 14.09
N TYR A 224 -25.52 -14.05 14.51
CA TYR A 224 -26.48 -12.98 14.76
C TYR A 224 -26.01 -11.63 14.23
N SER A 225 -26.90 -10.87 13.61
CA SER A 225 -26.67 -9.45 13.29
C SER A 225 -27.67 -8.54 14.00
N ILE A 226 -27.37 -7.24 14.03
CA ILE A 226 -28.26 -6.23 14.60
C ILE A 226 -29.25 -5.78 13.53
N THR A 227 -30.53 -5.77 13.86
CA THR A 227 -31.58 -5.23 13.00
C THR A 227 -32.68 -4.56 13.83
N THR A 228 -33.70 -4.02 13.17
CA THR A 228 -34.79 -3.24 13.78
C THR A 228 -36.15 -3.84 13.43
N ILE A 229 -37.12 -3.80 14.35
CA ILE A 229 -38.52 -4.14 14.09
C ILE A 229 -39.47 -2.98 14.44
N ASN A 230 -40.61 -2.97 13.74
CA ASN A 230 -41.86 -2.36 14.18
C ASN A 230 -41.97 -0.82 14.23
N GLU A 231 -41.23 -0.02 13.47
CA GLU A 231 -41.63 1.38 13.20
C GLU A 231 -40.76 2.05 12.12
N THR A 232 -41.25 3.17 11.58
CA THR A 232 -40.64 3.95 10.47
C THR A 232 -39.25 4.51 10.78
N LEU A 233 -38.84 4.51 12.05
CA LEU A 233 -37.58 5.09 12.52
C LEU A 233 -37.14 4.38 13.80
N ALA A 234 -35.96 3.76 13.78
CA ALA A 234 -35.34 3.22 14.99
C ALA A 234 -34.04 3.96 15.31
N ILE A 235 -33.95 4.49 16.54
CA ILE A 235 -32.73 5.10 17.06
C ILE A 235 -32.37 4.43 18.39
N ALA A 236 -31.22 3.77 18.40
CA ALA A 236 -30.66 3.16 19.59
C ALA A 236 -29.22 3.64 19.78
N THR A 237 -28.81 3.73 21.04
CA THR A 237 -27.52 4.27 21.43
C THR A 237 -26.77 3.32 22.35
N ARG A 238 -25.47 3.19 22.18
CA ARG A 238 -24.58 2.51 23.13
C ARG A 238 -23.56 3.52 23.63
N ASP A 239 -23.65 3.84 24.93
CA ASP A 239 -22.74 4.77 25.57
C ASP A 239 -21.40 4.11 25.84
N ILE A 240 -20.33 4.85 25.58
CA ILE A 240 -18.94 4.49 25.89
C ILE A 240 -18.37 5.63 26.72
N ASP A 241 -18.06 5.35 27.98
CA ASP A 241 -17.34 6.28 28.84
C ASP A 241 -15.86 6.26 28.46
N LEU A 242 -15.38 7.36 27.87
CA LEU A 242 -13.98 7.47 27.47
C LEU A 242 -13.06 7.54 28.69
N THR A 243 -13.56 7.88 29.88
CA THR A 243 -12.74 7.95 31.09
C THR A 243 -12.38 6.57 31.63
N GLU A 244 -13.14 5.54 31.26
CA GLU A 244 -12.92 4.15 31.69
C GLU A 244 -12.05 3.35 30.71
N LEU A 245 -11.77 3.90 29.53
CA LEU A 245 -10.94 3.26 28.51
C LEU A 245 -9.45 3.41 28.86
N ALA A 246 -8.76 2.27 28.94
CA ALA A 246 -7.32 2.25 29.18
C ALA A 246 -6.56 2.94 28.03
N GLY A 247 -5.60 3.80 28.38
CA GLY A 247 -4.72 4.49 27.43
C GLY A 247 -5.22 5.84 26.93
N ILE A 248 -6.45 6.27 27.26
CA ILE A 248 -6.98 7.58 26.87
C ILE A 248 -6.19 8.69 27.57
N ASN A 249 -5.63 9.62 26.79
CA ASN A 249 -5.08 10.87 27.30
C ASN A 249 -5.91 12.07 26.82
N PHE A 250 -6.72 12.61 27.74
CA PHE A 250 -7.62 13.73 27.48
C PHE A 250 -6.94 15.04 27.08
N ALA A 251 -5.63 15.19 27.26
CA ALA A 251 -4.91 16.36 26.76
C ALA A 251 -4.96 16.42 25.22
N PHE A 252 -4.92 15.27 24.54
CA PHE A 252 -4.98 15.20 23.07
C PHE A 252 -6.40 15.43 22.55
N ILE A 253 -7.40 14.89 23.25
CA ILE A 253 -8.81 15.18 22.97
C ILE A 253 -9.07 16.69 23.10
N ASN A 254 -8.64 17.31 24.19
CA ASN A 254 -8.82 18.74 24.40
C ASN A 254 -7.99 19.61 23.45
N GLY A 255 -6.89 19.08 22.93
CA GLY A 255 -6.09 19.68 21.86
C GLY A 255 -6.64 19.47 20.44
N GLY A 256 -7.79 18.83 20.28
CA GLY A 256 -8.44 18.59 18.98
C GLY A 256 -7.70 17.58 18.09
N SER A 257 -6.78 16.80 18.65
CA SER A 257 -5.90 15.88 17.92
C SER A 257 -6.28 14.40 18.13
N ALA A 258 -7.56 14.14 18.44
CA ALA A 258 -8.09 12.81 18.64
C ALA A 258 -9.29 12.54 17.72
N LEU A 259 -9.35 11.33 17.16
CA LEU A 259 -10.44 10.86 16.30
C LEU A 259 -11.13 9.67 16.96
N GLY A 260 -12.46 9.63 16.92
CA GLY A 260 -13.23 8.42 17.14
C GLY A 260 -13.54 7.79 15.79
N ASN A 261 -13.09 6.56 15.55
CA ASN A 261 -13.43 5.81 14.34
C ASN A 261 -14.46 4.74 14.67
N LEU A 262 -15.54 4.73 13.90
CA LEU A 262 -16.60 3.74 13.93
C LEU A 262 -16.49 2.90 12.66
N SER A 263 -16.63 1.58 12.80
CA SER A 263 -16.64 0.63 11.68
C SER A 263 -17.80 -0.34 11.81
N TRP A 264 -18.43 -0.70 10.70
CA TRP A 264 -19.49 -1.71 10.69
C TRP A 264 -19.68 -2.28 9.29
N LEU A 265 -20.32 -3.43 9.20
CA LEU A 265 -20.88 -3.97 7.97
C LEU A 265 -22.36 -3.64 7.91
N SER A 266 -22.87 -3.29 6.72
CA SER A 266 -24.30 -3.11 6.50
C SER A 266 -24.81 -3.84 5.27
N LYS A 267 -26.07 -4.27 5.31
CA LYS A 267 -26.80 -4.87 4.19
C LYS A 267 -28.26 -4.40 4.25
N GLY A 268 -28.87 -4.08 3.12
CA GLY A 268 -30.30 -3.79 3.00
C GLY A 268 -30.68 -3.19 1.65
N GLN A 269 -31.70 -3.72 0.97
CA GLN A 269 -31.99 -3.37 -0.43
C GLN A 269 -33.04 -2.26 -0.59
N THR A 270 -34.17 -2.36 0.10
CA THR A 270 -35.26 -1.36 0.08
C THR A 270 -35.31 -0.52 1.35
N ASP A 271 -34.79 -1.07 2.44
CA ASP A 271 -34.64 -0.45 3.74
C ASP A 271 -33.14 -0.36 4.03
N GLY A 272 -32.74 0.54 4.92
CA GLY A 272 -31.34 0.77 5.19
C GLY A 272 -31.07 1.14 6.63
N MET A 273 -29.88 0.75 7.10
CA MET A 273 -29.37 1.09 8.42
C MET A 273 -28.00 1.74 8.27
N THR A 274 -27.76 2.73 9.11
CA THR A 274 -26.49 3.45 9.22
C THR A 274 -26.13 3.65 10.68
N MET A 275 -24.93 4.17 10.91
CA MET A 275 -24.47 4.51 12.23
C MET A 275 -23.93 5.93 12.32
N GLY A 276 -23.86 6.43 13.54
CA GLY A 276 -23.27 7.72 13.87
C GLY A 276 -22.64 7.75 15.25
N LEU A 277 -22.08 8.89 15.59
CA LEU A 277 -21.40 9.15 16.85
C LEU A 277 -21.91 10.46 17.46
N TRP A 278 -22.44 10.37 18.67
CA TRP A 278 -22.77 11.53 19.51
C TRP A 278 -21.72 11.73 20.59
N GLN A 279 -21.36 12.98 20.85
CA GLN A 279 -20.28 13.34 21.77
C GLN A 279 -20.82 14.16 22.93
N TYR A 280 -20.50 13.77 24.16
CA TYR A 280 -20.98 14.43 25.38
C TYR A 280 -19.83 14.85 26.30
N ASP A 281 -19.99 15.98 26.98
CA ASP A 281 -19.14 16.35 28.10
C ASP A 281 -19.48 15.55 29.39
N ASP A 282 -18.77 15.83 30.48
CA ASP A 282 -18.95 15.13 31.78
C ASP A 282 -20.33 15.35 32.41
N SER A 283 -21.00 16.44 32.02
CA SER A 283 -22.30 16.84 32.56
C SER A 283 -23.46 16.28 31.75
N GLY A 284 -23.16 15.59 30.64
CA GLY A 284 -24.14 15.02 29.72
C GLY A 284 -24.64 15.99 28.66
N VAL A 285 -23.98 17.14 28.45
CA VAL A 285 -24.33 18.08 27.37
C VAL A 285 -23.77 17.56 26.05
N LEU A 286 -24.61 17.51 25.02
CA LEU A 286 -24.22 17.14 23.65
C LEU A 286 -23.31 18.22 23.06
N LEU A 287 -22.09 17.85 22.70
CA LEU A 287 -21.07 18.70 22.09
C LEU A 287 -21.11 18.65 20.56
N ASP A 288 -21.32 17.45 20.00
CA ASP A 288 -21.42 17.23 18.56
C ASP A 288 -22.17 15.93 18.25
N SER A 289 -22.71 15.83 17.04
CA SER A 289 -23.40 14.65 16.53
C SER A 289 -23.12 14.49 15.04
N VAL A 290 -22.55 13.34 14.66
CA VAL A 290 -22.26 13.02 13.25
C VAL A 290 -22.94 11.70 12.90
N MET A 291 -23.58 11.64 11.74
CA MET A 291 -24.23 10.46 11.20
C MET A 291 -23.65 10.16 9.82
N ASP A 292 -23.49 8.87 9.51
CA ASP A 292 -23.15 8.43 8.16
C ASP A 292 -24.43 8.24 7.31
N ASP A 293 -24.30 8.31 5.99
CA ASP A 293 -25.42 8.18 5.07
C ASP A 293 -25.92 6.73 4.98
N ILE A 294 -27.24 6.56 4.82
CA ILE A 294 -27.82 5.24 4.60
C ILE A 294 -27.44 4.70 3.22
N SER A 295 -26.81 3.52 3.21
CA SER A 295 -26.61 2.74 1.98
C SER A 295 -27.68 1.70 1.78
N HIS A 296 -28.10 1.55 0.53
CA HIS A 296 -28.96 0.47 0.08
C HIS A 296 -28.15 -0.49 -0.81
N SER A 297 -27.82 -1.67 -0.28
CA SER A 297 -27.08 -2.73 -0.96
C SER A 297 -27.69 -4.10 -0.69
N ALA A 298 -27.87 -4.90 -1.75
CA ALA A 298 -28.31 -6.28 -1.64
C ALA A 298 -27.23 -7.22 -1.03
N GLY A 299 -25.96 -6.80 -1.03
CA GLY A 299 -24.85 -7.51 -0.38
C GLY A 299 -24.25 -6.73 0.78
N TRP A 300 -23.53 -7.43 1.66
CA TRP A 300 -22.79 -6.82 2.76
C TRP A 300 -21.70 -5.88 2.26
N ILE A 301 -21.62 -4.69 2.85
CA ILE A 301 -20.61 -3.68 2.53
C ILE A 301 -19.97 -3.16 3.82
N SER A 302 -18.65 -2.92 3.76
CA SER A 302 -17.91 -2.31 4.86
C SER A 302 -18.09 -0.80 4.88
N ARG A 303 -18.31 -0.27 6.07
CA ARG A 303 -18.56 1.15 6.34
C ARG A 303 -17.64 1.62 7.45
N HIS A 304 -17.19 2.86 7.33
CA HIS A 304 -16.31 3.50 8.28
C HIS A 304 -16.68 4.98 8.42
N LEU A 305 -16.74 5.48 9.66
CA LEU A 305 -16.97 6.87 9.99
C LEU A 305 -15.91 7.35 10.97
N SER A 306 -15.10 8.32 10.56
CA SER A 306 -14.08 8.96 11.41
C SER A 306 -14.57 10.34 11.83
N VAL A 307 -14.64 10.58 13.14
CA VAL A 307 -15.17 11.82 13.73
C VAL A 307 -14.14 12.45 14.64
N ALA A 308 -13.86 13.75 14.46
CA ALA A 308 -13.01 14.49 15.37
C ALA A 308 -13.66 14.63 16.75
N LEU A 309 -12.94 14.19 17.79
CA LEU A 309 -13.41 14.32 19.16
C LEU A 309 -13.32 15.78 19.64
N LYS A 310 -14.44 16.34 20.08
CA LYS A 310 -14.49 17.74 20.51
C LYS A 310 -13.75 17.94 21.83
N PRO A 311 -13.09 19.09 22.02
CA PRO A 311 -12.57 19.45 23.32
C PRO A 311 -13.65 19.36 24.40
N GLY A 312 -13.32 18.72 25.51
CA GLY A 312 -14.24 18.48 26.63
C GLY A 312 -15.04 17.18 26.56
N VAL A 313 -14.99 16.42 25.46
CA VAL A 313 -15.73 15.14 25.39
C VAL A 313 -15.20 14.15 26.43
N LYS A 314 -16.13 13.52 27.15
CA LYS A 314 -15.87 12.48 28.15
C LYS A 314 -16.62 11.18 27.86
N ARG A 315 -17.70 11.26 27.10
CA ARG A 315 -18.51 10.12 26.71
C ARG A 315 -18.91 10.24 25.26
N VAL A 316 -18.95 9.12 24.55
CA VAL A 316 -19.54 9.05 23.22
C VAL A 316 -20.68 8.05 23.22
N SER A 317 -21.66 8.25 22.36
CA SER A 317 -22.72 7.28 22.11
C SER A 317 -22.63 6.84 20.66
N LEU A 318 -22.48 5.53 20.44
CA LEU A 318 -22.69 4.94 19.12
C LEU A 318 -24.18 5.00 18.85
N VAL A 319 -24.59 5.48 17.68
CA VAL A 319 -26.00 5.61 17.34
C VAL A 319 -26.28 4.74 16.14
N ILE A 320 -27.31 3.90 16.21
CA ILE A 320 -27.86 3.18 15.06
C ILE A 320 -29.09 3.93 14.59
N TYR A 321 -29.20 4.12 13.28
CA TYR A 321 -30.34 4.75 12.63
C TYR A 321 -30.84 3.85 11.49
N GLY A 322 -32.13 3.52 11.49
CA GLY A 322 -32.79 2.76 10.43
C GLY A 322 -33.89 3.56 9.72
N GLU A 323 -33.91 3.52 8.38
CA GLU A 323 -34.98 4.06 7.53
C GLU A 323 -35.71 2.94 6.78
N TRP A 324 -37.04 3.07 6.70
CA TRP A 324 -37.94 2.05 6.17
C TRP A 324 -38.74 2.58 4.98
N GLY A 325 -38.62 1.92 3.83
CA GLY A 325 -39.32 2.26 2.58
C GLY A 325 -40.80 1.88 2.57
N SER A 326 -41.26 0.97 3.44
CA SER A 326 -42.67 0.62 3.64
C SER A 326 -42.90 -0.11 4.97
N ALA A 327 -44.08 0.04 5.57
CA ALA A 327 -44.50 -0.61 6.84
C ALA A 327 -44.74 -2.13 6.72
N ASP A 328 -43.76 -2.88 6.20
CA ASP A 328 -43.79 -4.34 6.15
C ASP A 328 -43.37 -4.96 7.49
N SER A 329 -43.90 -6.15 7.80
CA SER A 329 -43.74 -6.85 9.08
C SER A 329 -42.40 -7.59 9.27
N ALA A 330 -41.39 -7.33 8.45
CA ALA A 330 -40.11 -8.03 8.48
C ALA A 330 -38.93 -7.08 8.20
N PRO A 331 -37.80 -7.23 8.92
CA PRO A 331 -36.59 -6.43 8.69
C PRO A 331 -36.03 -6.69 7.28
N LYS A 332 -35.52 -5.64 6.61
CA LYS A 332 -34.72 -5.81 5.38
C LYS A 332 -33.40 -5.04 5.42
N ALA A 333 -32.93 -4.71 6.62
CA ALA A 333 -31.63 -4.10 6.84
C ALA A 333 -30.96 -4.67 8.09
N TRP A 334 -29.64 -4.84 8.02
CA TRP A 334 -28.83 -5.48 9.06
C TRP A 334 -27.50 -4.77 9.22
N LEU A 335 -26.98 -4.75 10.44
CA LEU A 335 -25.65 -4.30 10.83
C LEU A 335 -24.88 -5.43 11.51
N ASP A 336 -23.61 -5.58 11.17
CA ASP A 336 -22.75 -6.59 11.80
C ASP A 336 -21.32 -6.05 11.98
N MET A 337 -20.51 -6.70 12.80
CA MET A 337 -19.12 -6.34 13.07
C MET A 337 -18.93 -4.86 13.48
N VAL A 338 -19.80 -4.37 14.37
CA VAL A 338 -19.73 -2.99 14.88
C VAL A 338 -18.50 -2.83 15.78
N GLY A 339 -17.61 -1.90 15.42
CA GLY A 339 -16.40 -1.57 16.15
C GLY A 339 -16.24 -0.07 16.36
N PHE A 340 -15.64 0.31 17.48
CA PHE A 340 -15.27 1.69 17.77
C PHE A 340 -13.84 1.75 18.28
N GLU A 341 -13.09 2.76 17.90
CA GLU A 341 -11.73 2.99 18.37
C GLU A 341 -11.46 4.50 18.55
N VAL A 342 -10.59 4.84 19.51
CA VAL A 342 -10.10 6.21 19.67
C VAL A 342 -8.63 6.28 19.28
N ALA A 343 -8.33 7.05 18.24
CA ALA A 343 -6.98 7.37 17.81
C ALA A 343 -6.55 8.71 18.44
N MET A 344 -5.39 8.75 19.11
CA MET A 344 -4.82 9.97 19.68
C MET A 344 -3.41 10.19 19.16
N ASN A 345 -3.11 11.42 18.77
CA ASN A 345 -1.77 11.77 18.32
C ASN A 345 -0.90 12.21 19.51
N THR A 346 -0.01 11.35 20.03
CA THR A 346 0.80 11.60 21.24
C THR A 346 2.00 12.52 21.08
N GLY A 347 2.22 13.09 19.90
CA GLY A 347 3.27 14.09 19.73
C GLY A 347 2.98 15.33 20.56
N THR A 348 3.94 15.79 21.38
CA THR A 348 4.09 17.24 21.55
C THR A 348 4.10 17.83 20.15
N VAL A 349 3.06 18.57 19.80
CA VAL A 349 3.02 19.38 18.60
C VAL A 349 4.03 20.52 18.81
N ALA A 350 5.34 20.22 18.70
CA ALA A 350 6.05 20.95 17.68
C ALA A 350 5.30 20.54 16.41
N ASP A 351 4.67 21.49 15.73
CA ASP A 351 3.94 21.26 14.48
C ASP A 351 4.57 20.08 13.74
N PRO A 352 3.81 19.09 13.26
CA PRO A 352 4.37 18.14 12.34
C PRO A 352 4.98 19.01 11.24
N VAL A 353 6.29 19.17 11.24
CA VAL A 353 6.97 19.72 10.09
C VAL A 353 6.70 18.60 9.10
N PRO A 354 5.81 18.78 8.11
CA PRO A 354 5.65 17.76 7.08
C PRO A 354 7.07 17.38 6.68
N SER A 355 7.37 16.08 6.63
CA SER A 355 8.69 15.65 6.17
C SER A 355 8.92 16.42 4.89
N LYS A 356 9.86 17.37 4.97
CA LYS A 356 10.09 18.35 3.92
C LYS A 356 10.61 17.65 2.67
N TYR A 357 11.00 16.38 2.83
CA TYR A 357 11.56 15.49 1.86
C TYR A 357 10.68 14.23 1.71
N PRO A 358 10.73 13.54 0.55
CA PRO A 358 11.51 13.91 -0.62
C PRO A 358 11.00 15.19 -1.30
N VAL A 359 11.91 16.05 -1.75
CA VAL A 359 11.56 17.22 -2.60
C VAL A 359 11.87 16.88 -4.04
N THR A 360 10.85 16.67 -4.85
CA THR A 360 11.03 16.60 -6.30
C THR A 360 11.32 18.00 -6.84
N LEU A 361 12.48 18.17 -7.46
CA LEU A 361 12.81 19.39 -8.17
C LEU A 361 12.07 19.39 -9.51
N PRO A 362 11.34 20.46 -9.84
CA PRO A 362 10.55 20.51 -11.07
C PRO A 362 11.49 20.56 -12.28
N ILE A 363 11.42 19.54 -13.12
CA ILE A 363 12.05 19.54 -14.45
C ILE A 363 10.92 19.76 -15.46
N GLU A 364 10.98 20.84 -16.22
CA GLU A 364 9.96 21.14 -17.22
C GLU A 364 10.12 20.20 -18.42
N ASN A 365 9.00 19.73 -18.98
CA ASN A 365 9.00 18.80 -20.12
C ASN A 365 9.96 17.61 -19.88
N HIS A 366 9.88 16.97 -18.73
CA HIS A 366 10.80 15.89 -18.35
C HIS A 366 10.58 14.58 -19.14
N ASP A 367 9.42 14.45 -19.77
CA ASP A 367 8.93 13.31 -20.56
C ASP A 367 8.93 13.59 -22.07
N ALA A 368 9.51 14.70 -22.52
CA ALA A 368 9.64 15.08 -23.93
C ALA A 368 8.34 15.32 -24.73
N GLU A 369 7.16 15.29 -24.10
CA GLU A 369 5.85 15.51 -24.74
C GLU A 369 5.60 16.97 -25.17
N GLY A 370 6.36 17.90 -24.61
CA GLY A 370 6.27 19.34 -24.90
C GLY A 370 7.30 19.84 -25.91
N ASP A 371 7.26 21.14 -26.17
CA ASP A 371 8.36 21.80 -26.87
C ASP A 371 9.64 21.86 -26.01
N LEU A 372 10.80 22.05 -26.65
CA LEU A 372 12.10 22.06 -25.98
C LEU A 372 12.51 23.44 -25.48
N ASN A 373 11.60 24.42 -25.38
CA ASN A 373 11.97 25.80 -25.04
C ASN A 373 12.51 25.94 -23.60
N ALA A 374 12.11 25.03 -22.71
CA ALA A 374 12.62 24.96 -21.34
C ALA A 374 14.07 24.42 -21.27
N TRP A 375 14.55 23.75 -22.32
CA TRP A 375 15.86 23.11 -22.33
C TRP A 375 16.91 23.97 -23.01
N THR A 376 18.06 24.17 -22.35
CA THR A 376 19.22 24.82 -22.96
C THR A 376 20.17 23.78 -23.54
N VAL A 377 20.21 23.68 -24.87
CA VAL A 377 21.17 22.82 -25.59
C VAL A 377 22.54 23.49 -25.63
N THR A 378 23.55 22.87 -25.04
CA THR A 378 24.93 23.40 -24.96
C THR A 378 25.89 22.75 -25.93
N ALA A 379 25.56 21.57 -26.46
CA ALA A 379 26.32 20.88 -27.49
C ALA A 379 25.40 20.04 -28.38
N GLY A 380 25.76 19.92 -29.67
CA GLY A 380 25.00 19.13 -30.63
C GLY A 380 23.57 19.65 -30.85
N SER A 381 22.64 18.74 -31.07
CA SER A 381 21.20 19.00 -31.10
C SER A 381 20.43 17.87 -30.42
N VAL A 382 19.26 18.20 -29.88
CA VAL A 382 18.30 17.27 -29.27
C VAL A 382 16.90 17.62 -29.78
N ARG A 383 16.10 16.61 -30.09
CA ARG A 383 14.69 16.70 -30.47
C ARG A 383 13.85 15.74 -29.63
N HIS A 384 12.53 15.84 -29.71
CA HIS A 384 11.67 14.72 -29.38
C HIS A 384 11.44 13.83 -30.63
N ASP A 385 11.17 12.55 -30.42
CA ASP A 385 10.78 11.58 -31.45
C ASP A 385 9.75 10.58 -30.85
N HIS A 386 8.84 10.06 -31.67
CA HIS A 386 7.81 9.08 -31.29
C HIS A 386 7.84 7.81 -32.15
N THR A 387 8.80 7.70 -33.08
CA THR A 387 8.76 6.70 -34.17
C THR A 387 8.59 5.26 -33.70
N TRP A 388 9.11 4.92 -32.52
CA TRP A 388 9.22 3.55 -32.03
C TRP A 388 8.53 3.32 -30.67
N GLY A 389 7.74 4.30 -30.22
CA GLY A 389 7.03 4.28 -28.94
C GLY A 389 7.93 4.65 -27.75
N ALA A 390 7.57 5.72 -27.05
CA ALA A 390 8.17 6.11 -25.78
C ALA A 390 7.80 5.16 -24.64
N LYS A 391 8.50 5.27 -23.51
CA LYS A 391 8.14 4.48 -22.32
C LYS A 391 6.87 5.02 -21.68
N PHE A 392 6.81 6.34 -21.56
CA PHE A 392 5.69 7.08 -21.05
C PHE A 392 5.29 8.10 -22.11
N GLY A 393 3.99 8.32 -22.28
CA GLY A 393 3.52 9.20 -23.34
C GLY A 393 3.81 8.67 -24.75
N ASN A 394 4.06 9.59 -25.68
CA ASN A 394 4.29 9.32 -27.09
C ASN A 394 5.73 9.60 -27.52
N ASP A 395 6.40 10.56 -26.89
CA ASP A 395 7.65 11.17 -27.34
C ASP A 395 8.81 10.87 -26.37
N TYR A 396 10.04 10.89 -26.87
CA TYR A 396 11.27 10.74 -26.08
C TYR A 396 12.38 11.65 -26.63
N PHE A 397 13.38 11.98 -25.82
CA PHE A 397 14.52 12.78 -26.27
C PHE A 397 15.45 11.99 -27.18
N TYR A 398 15.84 12.61 -28.28
CA TYR A 398 16.64 12.05 -29.35
C TYR A 398 17.76 13.03 -29.81
N PRO A 399 19.04 12.66 -29.67
CA PRO A 399 20.18 13.51 -30.04
C PRO A 399 20.54 13.54 -31.55
N GLU A 400 19.66 13.04 -32.43
CA GLU A 400 19.87 12.98 -33.88
C GLU A 400 21.14 12.19 -34.29
N ASN A 401 21.90 12.70 -35.27
CA ASN A 401 23.12 12.07 -35.77
C ASN A 401 24.41 12.62 -35.12
N ASN A 402 24.27 13.36 -34.01
CA ASN A 402 25.41 14.00 -33.37
C ASN A 402 26.27 12.98 -32.64
N ALA A 403 27.59 13.07 -32.78
CA ALA A 403 28.49 12.23 -32.00
C ALA A 403 28.37 12.47 -30.48
N TYR A 404 27.89 13.66 -30.13
CA TYR A 404 27.80 14.16 -28.77
C TYR A 404 26.76 15.29 -28.72
N SER A 405 25.81 15.19 -27.80
CA SER A 405 24.83 16.24 -27.50
C SER A 405 24.68 16.44 -26.00
N GLU A 406 24.41 17.68 -25.60
CA GLU A 406 24.12 18.04 -24.22
C GLU A 406 22.98 19.05 -24.15
N MET A 407 22.08 18.84 -23.19
CA MET A 407 21.06 19.80 -22.81
C MET A 407 20.94 19.88 -21.30
N HIS A 408 20.51 21.02 -20.77
CA HIS A 408 20.31 21.18 -19.34
C HIS A 408 19.14 22.09 -18.97
N GLN A 409 18.69 21.93 -17.73
CA GLN A 409 17.87 22.89 -17.00
C GLN A 409 18.55 23.26 -15.68
N ASP A 410 18.37 24.50 -15.26
CA ASP A 410 18.85 25.01 -13.98
C ASP A 410 17.70 24.95 -12.97
N LEU A 411 17.78 24.00 -12.04
CA LEU A 411 16.74 23.72 -11.04
C LEU A 411 17.02 24.53 -9.78
N LEU A 412 16.22 25.57 -9.55
CA LEU A 412 16.33 26.39 -8.35
C LEU A 412 15.89 25.58 -7.12
N LEU A 413 16.73 25.54 -6.09
CA LEU A 413 16.38 24.91 -4.83
C LEU A 413 15.35 25.76 -4.08
N PRO A 414 14.25 25.17 -3.56
CA PRO A 414 13.29 25.92 -2.77
C PRO A 414 13.94 26.54 -1.51
N ASP A 415 13.56 27.78 -1.17
CA ASP A 415 14.13 28.49 -0.01
C ASP A 415 14.06 27.67 1.28
N TYR A 416 12.99 26.89 1.43
CA TYR A 416 12.78 26.09 2.61
C TYR A 416 13.84 24.98 2.75
N VAL A 417 14.46 24.45 1.66
CA VAL A 417 15.53 23.41 1.70
C VAL A 417 16.91 23.90 2.10
N ILE A 418 17.17 25.19 1.91
CA ILE A 418 18.50 25.79 2.04
C ILE A 418 19.21 25.53 3.39
N PRO A 419 18.55 25.59 4.56
CA PRO A 419 19.23 25.31 5.83
C PRO A 419 19.85 23.91 5.90
N ASP A 420 19.19 22.90 5.34
CA ASP A 420 19.65 21.51 5.38
C ASP A 420 20.73 21.25 4.33
N VAL A 421 20.66 21.97 3.19
CA VAL A 421 21.75 22.02 2.20
C VAL A 421 23.02 22.53 2.87
N ASP A 422 22.93 23.69 3.54
CA ASP A 422 24.08 24.33 4.19
C ASP A 422 24.59 23.54 5.40
N ALA A 423 23.73 22.74 6.05
CA ALA A 423 24.11 21.78 7.07
C ALA A 423 24.70 20.47 6.50
N ASN A 424 24.79 20.33 5.17
CA ASN A 424 25.32 19.15 4.48
C ASN A 424 24.54 17.85 4.80
N GLN A 425 23.21 17.98 4.90
CA GLN A 425 22.31 16.90 5.31
C GLN A 425 21.51 16.29 4.17
N LEU A 426 21.74 16.72 2.91
CA LEU A 426 20.93 16.30 1.78
C LEU A 426 21.73 15.54 0.71
N ASN A 427 21.07 14.56 0.15
CA ASN A 427 21.42 13.93 -1.10
C ASN A 427 20.45 14.37 -2.20
N ILE A 428 20.88 14.23 -3.45
CA ILE A 428 20.06 14.30 -4.64
C ILE A 428 20.11 12.97 -5.37
N GLN A 429 18.95 12.43 -5.73
CA GLN A 429 18.82 11.28 -6.62
C GLN A 429 18.31 11.78 -7.97
N THR A 430 18.99 11.38 -9.04
CA THR A 430 18.54 11.59 -10.41
C THR A 430 17.92 10.32 -10.94
N GLY A 431 16.92 10.43 -11.80
CA GLY A 431 16.27 9.31 -12.47
C GLY A 431 16.08 9.59 -13.95
N TYR A 432 16.24 8.57 -14.79
CA TYR A 432 15.89 8.64 -16.21
C TYR A 432 15.67 7.25 -16.78
N TRP A 433 14.77 7.16 -17.76
CA TRP A 433 14.64 5.98 -18.60
C TRP A 433 15.53 6.17 -19.81
N ASN A 434 16.27 5.13 -20.17
CA ASN A 434 17.06 5.15 -21.39
C ASN A 434 16.65 4.02 -22.34
N SER A 435 16.93 4.25 -23.61
CA SER A 435 16.78 3.26 -24.67
C SER A 435 17.97 3.41 -25.62
N SER A 436 18.28 2.33 -26.34
CA SER A 436 19.12 2.38 -27.52
C SER A 436 18.59 1.42 -28.57
N ALA A 437 18.97 1.63 -29.83
CA ALA A 437 18.63 0.68 -30.88
C ALA A 437 19.28 -0.69 -30.58
N SER A 438 18.89 -1.72 -31.33
CA SER A 438 19.19 -3.14 -31.05
C SER A 438 20.66 -3.52 -30.84
N ASP A 439 21.61 -2.62 -31.16
CA ASP A 439 23.05 -2.82 -31.00
C ASP A 439 23.63 -2.20 -29.71
N ALA A 440 22.84 -1.40 -28.98
CA ALA A 440 23.07 -0.93 -27.61
C ALA A 440 24.46 -0.34 -27.33
N TYR A 441 25.01 0.45 -28.25
CA TYR A 441 26.33 1.06 -28.05
C TYR A 441 26.27 2.46 -27.45
N ASP A 442 25.31 3.27 -27.90
CA ASP A 442 25.25 4.67 -27.51
C ASP A 442 24.73 4.82 -26.08
N LYS A 443 25.20 5.86 -25.41
CA LYS A 443 25.01 6.03 -23.97
C LYS A 443 24.41 7.36 -23.65
N SER A 444 23.51 7.34 -22.69
CA SER A 444 22.97 8.54 -22.06
C SER A 444 23.21 8.52 -20.56
N GLY A 445 23.28 9.70 -19.98
CA GLY A 445 23.15 9.85 -18.55
C GLY A 445 23.22 11.29 -18.09
N VAL A 446 23.21 11.42 -16.77
CA VAL A 446 22.96 12.70 -16.11
C VAL A 446 24.24 13.18 -15.42
N ARG A 447 24.51 14.47 -15.59
CA ARG A 447 25.54 15.20 -14.87
C ARG A 447 24.90 16.35 -14.12
N LEU A 448 25.29 16.51 -12.87
CA LEU A 448 24.85 17.58 -11.99
C LEU A 448 25.97 18.60 -11.80
N PHE A 449 25.64 19.88 -11.92
CA PHE A 449 26.51 20.96 -11.44
C PHE A 449 25.81 21.69 -10.31
N PHE A 450 26.49 21.81 -9.19
CA PHE A 450 26.00 22.46 -7.99
C PHE A 450 26.49 23.90 -7.99
N LEU A 451 25.55 24.84 -8.13
CA LEU A 451 25.85 26.26 -8.31
C LEU A 451 25.49 27.03 -7.04
N ASP A 452 26.34 28.01 -6.69
CA ASP A 452 26.07 28.95 -5.61
C ASP A 452 25.02 30.01 -5.99
N ALA A 453 24.72 30.94 -5.07
CA ALA A 453 23.77 32.02 -5.30
C ALA A 453 24.13 32.97 -6.46
N ASN A 454 25.40 32.99 -6.89
CA ASN A 454 25.89 33.81 -8.00
C ASN A 454 25.96 33.02 -9.32
N GLY A 455 25.55 31.75 -9.33
CA GLY A 455 25.68 30.86 -10.48
C GLY A 455 27.10 30.30 -10.70
N THR A 456 27.98 30.40 -9.70
CA THR A 456 29.33 29.84 -9.76
C THR A 456 29.30 28.37 -9.36
N GLU A 457 29.96 27.50 -10.13
CA GLU A 457 30.07 26.08 -9.80
C GLU A 457 30.87 25.86 -8.51
N ILE A 458 30.24 25.21 -7.53
CA ILE A 458 30.87 24.73 -6.29
C ILE A 458 31.56 23.40 -6.57
N SER A 459 30.82 22.46 -7.16
CA SER A 459 31.31 21.18 -7.64
C SER A 459 30.34 20.56 -8.64
N SER A 460 30.71 19.44 -9.25
CA SER A 460 29.84 18.64 -10.09
C SER A 460 29.91 17.15 -9.72
N ALA A 461 28.85 16.43 -10.06
CA ALA A 461 28.74 14.98 -9.93
C ALA A 461 28.26 14.38 -11.25
N THR A 462 28.72 13.17 -11.57
CA THR A 462 28.37 12.49 -12.83
C THR A 462 27.87 11.10 -12.51
N GLY A 463 26.62 10.82 -12.90
CA GLY A 463 26.06 9.49 -12.88
C GLY A 463 26.71 8.62 -13.96
N ALA A 464 26.51 7.30 -13.90
CA ALA A 464 27.09 6.44 -14.93
C ALA A 464 26.37 6.64 -16.27
N TYR A 465 27.15 6.70 -17.37
CA TYR A 465 26.57 6.70 -18.71
C TYR A 465 26.30 5.28 -19.15
N ARG A 466 25.07 5.05 -19.57
CA ARG A 466 24.53 3.70 -19.75
C ARG A 466 23.89 3.58 -21.12
N ASN A 467 24.12 2.44 -21.75
CA ASN A 467 23.30 1.99 -22.87
C ASN A 467 21.98 1.44 -22.34
N GLY A 468 20.96 1.39 -23.18
CA GLY A 468 19.61 0.99 -22.78
C GLY A 468 19.11 -0.17 -23.61
N ASN A 469 18.49 -1.18 -23.00
CA ASN A 469 17.58 -2.04 -23.75
C ASN A 469 16.23 -1.35 -23.82
N TRP A 470 15.56 -1.36 -24.97
CA TRP A 470 14.40 -0.51 -25.31
C TRP A 470 13.48 -0.15 -24.12
N PHE A 471 13.76 0.99 -23.47
CA PHE A 471 13.11 1.47 -22.23
C PHE A 471 12.78 0.39 -21.18
N GLY A 472 13.69 -0.57 -20.99
CA GLY A 472 13.52 -1.71 -20.09
C GLY A 472 13.72 -1.35 -18.62
N ASN A 473 14.61 -0.39 -18.33
CA ASN A 473 15.00 -0.02 -16.97
C ASN A 473 14.99 1.50 -16.76
N GLU A 474 14.63 1.91 -15.54
CA GLU A 474 14.97 3.24 -15.01
C GLU A 474 16.35 3.17 -14.37
N TRP A 475 17.19 4.17 -14.66
CA TRP A 475 18.47 4.33 -14.00
C TRP A 475 18.41 5.43 -12.97
N ARG A 476 18.96 5.15 -11.79
CA ARG A 476 19.02 6.11 -10.70
C ARG A 476 20.46 6.24 -10.20
N ASP A 477 20.87 7.47 -9.95
CA ASP A 477 22.17 7.79 -9.35
C ASP A 477 21.96 8.76 -8.18
N THR A 478 22.64 8.50 -7.07
CA THR A 478 22.55 9.33 -5.87
C THR A 478 23.89 10.03 -5.63
N HIS A 479 23.82 11.33 -5.39
CA HIS A 479 24.98 12.17 -5.09
C HIS A 479 24.71 13.05 -3.88
N GLN A 480 25.77 13.41 -3.17
CA GLN A 480 25.67 14.38 -2.08
C GLN A 480 25.43 15.77 -2.64
N LEU A 481 24.57 16.54 -1.98
CA LEU A 481 24.31 17.92 -2.32
C LEU A 481 25.26 18.83 -1.49
N PRO A 482 26.24 19.51 -2.11
CA PRO A 482 27.22 20.30 -1.36
C PRO A 482 26.59 21.49 -0.63
N ALA A 483 27.13 21.82 0.54
CA ALA A 483 26.77 23.04 1.26
C ALA A 483 27.00 24.30 0.40
N GLY A 484 26.10 25.28 0.50
CA GLY A 484 26.12 26.49 -0.31
C GLY A 484 25.43 26.38 -1.68
N THR A 485 24.97 25.19 -2.08
CA THR A 485 24.22 25.02 -3.34
C THR A 485 22.90 25.77 -3.29
N ARG A 486 22.56 26.49 -4.36
CA ARG A 486 21.27 27.19 -4.56
C ARG A 486 20.56 26.78 -5.83
N THR A 487 21.33 26.37 -6.84
CA THR A 487 20.80 25.87 -8.10
C THR A 487 21.50 24.58 -8.45
N VAL A 488 20.75 23.59 -8.90
CA VAL A 488 21.29 22.35 -9.48
C VAL A 488 21.08 22.41 -10.97
N ARG A 489 22.17 22.50 -11.74
CA ARG A 489 22.11 22.29 -13.18
C ARG A 489 21.99 20.81 -13.47
N TYR A 490 20.82 20.39 -13.94
CA TYR A 490 20.54 19.03 -14.39
C TYR A 490 20.86 18.92 -15.87
N GLN A 491 22.02 18.35 -16.20
CA GLN A 491 22.48 18.16 -17.57
C GLN A 491 22.28 16.71 -18.01
N VAL A 492 21.61 16.53 -19.14
CA VAL A 492 21.54 15.25 -19.84
C VAL A 492 22.60 15.26 -20.94
N ARG A 493 23.37 14.18 -21.00
CA ARG A 493 24.40 13.95 -22.01
C ARG A 493 24.09 12.71 -22.82
N PHE A 494 24.38 12.81 -24.11
CA PHE A 494 24.22 11.78 -25.11
C PHE A 494 25.55 11.55 -25.84
N ASP A 495 26.08 10.34 -25.80
CA ASP A 495 27.33 9.95 -26.44
C ASP A 495 27.08 8.86 -27.48
N ARG A 496 27.49 9.12 -28.73
CA ARG A 496 27.50 8.10 -29.77
C ARG A 496 28.81 7.34 -29.75
N ASP A 497 28.75 6.06 -29.40
CA ASP A 497 29.93 5.19 -29.38
C ASP A 497 30.24 4.65 -30.78
N ARG A 498 29.22 4.35 -31.60
CA ARG A 498 29.38 3.75 -32.96
C ARG A 498 28.31 4.22 -33.94
N GLY A 499 28.50 3.88 -35.22
CA GLY A 499 27.50 4.15 -36.25
C GLY A 499 27.37 5.62 -36.64
N THR A 500 26.25 5.95 -37.29
CA THR A 500 25.97 7.28 -37.86
C THR A 500 24.77 7.98 -37.22
N SER A 501 23.91 7.24 -36.51
CA SER A 501 22.83 7.79 -35.70
C SER A 501 23.26 7.71 -34.24
N ASN A 502 22.88 8.69 -33.41
CA ASN A 502 23.03 8.59 -31.97
C ASN A 502 21.70 8.12 -31.39
N ASP A 503 21.65 6.88 -30.97
CA ASP A 503 20.44 6.24 -30.49
C ASP A 503 20.34 6.19 -28.96
N ALA A 504 21.08 7.03 -28.24
CA ALA A 504 21.03 7.13 -26.78
C ALA A 504 19.74 7.81 -26.26
N TYR A 505 18.56 7.29 -26.58
CA TYR A 505 17.30 7.94 -26.23
C TYR A 505 17.09 8.03 -24.71
N THR A 506 16.43 9.09 -24.25
CA THR A 506 16.03 9.24 -22.86
C THR A 506 14.59 9.72 -22.71
N ASP A 507 13.95 9.31 -21.64
CA ASP A 507 12.58 9.66 -21.30
C ASP A 507 12.44 9.78 -19.77
N MET A 508 11.43 10.50 -19.30
CA MET A 508 10.99 10.63 -17.91
C MET A 508 12.13 10.94 -16.92
N LEU A 509 12.71 12.13 -17.09
CA LEU A 509 13.79 12.66 -16.25
C LEU A 509 13.28 13.06 -14.85
N ARG A 510 14.09 12.85 -13.81
CA ARG A 510 13.70 13.10 -12.42
C ARG A 510 14.87 13.61 -11.60
N ALA A 511 14.58 14.48 -10.64
CA ALA A 511 15.52 14.93 -9.63
C ALA A 511 14.79 15.07 -8.28
N THR A 512 15.30 14.39 -7.26
CA THR A 512 14.66 14.34 -5.94
C THR A 512 15.68 14.52 -4.84
N LEU A 513 15.42 15.44 -3.92
CA LEU A 513 16.22 15.66 -2.71
C LEU A 513 15.69 14.83 -1.56
N PHE A 514 16.58 14.28 -0.76
CA PHE A 514 16.23 13.53 0.45
C PHE A 514 17.32 13.68 1.51
N HIS A 515 16.96 13.43 2.76
CA HIS A 515 17.92 13.46 3.85
C HIS A 515 18.96 12.34 3.69
N ARG A 516 20.15 12.64 4.17
CA ARG A 516 21.29 11.74 4.13
C ARG A 516 21.12 10.53 5.03
#